data_AF-A0A6H0ZZ68-F1
#
_entry.id   AF-A0A6H0ZZ68-F1
#
_cell.length_a   1.000
_cell.length_b   1.000
_cell.length_c   1.000
_cell.angle_alpha   90.00
_cell.angle_beta   90.00
_cell.angle_gamma   90.00
#
_symmetry.space_group_name_H-M   'P 1'
#
loop_
_entity.id
_entity.type
_entity.pdbx_description
1 polymer ?
#
loop_
_entity_poly.entity_id
_entity_poly.type
_entity_poly.pdbx_seq_one_letter_code
_entity_poly.pdbx_strand_id
1 'polypeptide(L)'
;MSPKRLFRVVAVAEAITWALLLTGMFFKYVPETTELGVRIGGMLHGVVFVAYCLTVVVVGVDQKWRAGRVLLGLAAAVPPFFTVWFDLAGERRGFFGDTWRLRDEAPSGPLEKVVAWLVRKPLQGLVAGVVAVIALTGVALVAGPPGS
;
A
#
# COMPACT_ATOMS: atom_id res chain seq x y z
N MET A 1 3.27 -8.10 14.71
CA MET A 1 2.17 -8.23 13.72
C MET A 1 2.63 -9.21 12.64
N SER A 2 1.79 -10.17 12.23
CA SER A 2 2.09 -11.12 11.13
C SER A 2 1.90 -10.47 9.75
N PRO A 3 2.46 -11.05 8.67
CA PRO A 3 2.26 -10.54 7.31
C PRO A 3 0.77 -10.50 6.92
N LYS A 4 0.04 -11.57 7.23
CA LYS A 4 -1.42 -11.66 7.05
C LYS A 4 -2.16 -10.49 7.71
N ARG A 5 -1.85 -10.18 8.98
CA ARG A 5 -2.53 -9.12 9.72
C ARG A 5 -2.20 -7.72 9.17
N LEU A 6 -0.96 -7.48 8.74
CA LEU A 6 -0.61 -6.25 8.03
C LEU A 6 -1.44 -6.11 6.76
N PHE A 7 -1.44 -7.15 5.93
CA PHE A 7 -2.14 -7.16 4.65
C PHE A 7 -3.65 -6.91 4.82
N ARG A 8 -4.28 -7.62 5.77
CA ARG A 8 -5.68 -7.44 6.20
C ARG A 8 -6.02 -5.98 6.48
N VAL A 9 -5.24 -5.34 7.35
CA VAL A 9 -5.49 -3.97 7.81
C VAL A 9 -5.41 -3.01 6.63
N VAL A 10 -4.39 -3.14 5.79
CA VAL A 10 -4.18 -2.24 4.66
C VAL A 10 -5.23 -2.47 3.56
N ALA A 11 -5.57 -3.72 3.25
CA ALA A 11 -6.62 -4.06 2.29
C ALA A 11 -8.00 -3.52 2.72
N VAL A 12 -8.36 -3.67 4.00
CA VAL A 12 -9.63 -3.13 4.54
C VAL A 12 -9.62 -1.61 4.55
N ALA A 13 -8.50 -0.97 4.92
CA ALA A 13 -8.36 0.49 4.86
C ALA A 13 -8.52 1.00 3.41
N GLU A 14 -7.97 0.28 2.44
CA GLU A 14 -8.06 0.61 1.02
C GLU A 14 -9.52 0.54 0.56
N ALA A 15 -10.23 -0.53 0.90
CA ALA A 15 -11.66 -0.68 0.61
C ALA A 15 -12.53 0.43 1.25
N ILE A 16 -12.23 0.82 2.50
CA ILE A 16 -12.94 1.92 3.18
C ILE A 16 -12.70 3.25 2.46
N THR A 17 -11.45 3.53 2.07
CA THR A 17 -11.13 4.77 1.34
C THR A 17 -11.73 4.81 -0.06
N TRP A 18 -11.85 3.66 -0.74
CA TRP A 18 -12.67 3.53 -1.96
C TRP A 18 -14.13 3.91 -1.71
N ALA A 19 -14.75 3.38 -0.64
CA ALA A 19 -16.13 3.71 -0.31
C ALA A 19 -16.31 5.21 -0.05
N LEU A 20 -15.38 5.85 0.65
CA LEU A 20 -15.38 7.29 0.87
C LEU A 20 -15.25 8.07 -0.44
N LEU A 21 -14.35 7.65 -1.34
CA LEU A 21 -14.17 8.27 -2.65
C LEU A 21 -15.43 8.15 -3.52
N LEU A 22 -16.02 6.96 -3.61
CA LEU A 22 -17.25 6.72 -4.36
C LEU A 22 -18.43 7.52 -3.78
N THR A 23 -18.51 7.62 -2.46
CA THR A 23 -19.51 8.46 -1.78
C THR A 23 -19.30 9.94 -2.15
N GLY A 24 -18.05 10.41 -2.13
CA GLY A 24 -17.71 11.76 -2.58
C GLY A 24 -18.08 12.01 -4.04
N MET A 25 -17.80 11.04 -4.93
CA MET A 25 -18.19 11.12 -6.34
C MET A 25 -19.71 11.15 -6.51
N PHE A 26 -20.45 10.36 -5.75
CA PHE A 26 -21.91 10.39 -5.76
C PHE A 26 -22.43 11.80 -5.42
N PHE A 27 -21.97 12.41 -4.32
CA PHE A 27 -22.40 13.76 -3.94
C PHE A 27 -21.97 14.87 -4.91
N LYS A 28 -20.84 14.67 -5.62
CA LYS A 28 -20.36 15.59 -6.66
C LYS A 28 -21.19 15.50 -7.94
N TYR A 29 -21.57 14.30 -8.38
CA TYR A 29 -22.14 14.09 -9.72
C TYR A 29 -23.64 13.83 -9.75
N VAL A 30 -24.26 13.38 -8.64
CA VAL A 30 -25.69 13.04 -8.63
C VAL A 30 -26.54 14.20 -8.10
N PRO A 31 -26.34 14.70 -6.86
CA PRO A 31 -27.04 15.89 -6.39
C PRO A 31 -26.24 17.18 -6.64
N GLU A 32 -25.03 17.10 -7.20
CA GLU A 32 -24.15 18.25 -7.52
C GLU A 32 -23.91 19.21 -6.35
N THR A 33 -23.79 18.65 -5.14
CA THR A 33 -23.80 19.45 -3.88
C THR A 33 -22.41 19.93 -3.44
N THR A 34 -21.39 19.10 -3.56
CA THR A 34 -20.05 19.43 -3.04
C THR A 34 -18.94 18.59 -3.66
N GLU A 35 -17.75 19.19 -3.81
CA GLU A 35 -16.53 18.49 -4.21
C GLU A 35 -15.67 18.04 -3.03
N LEU A 36 -16.01 18.46 -1.81
CA LEU A 36 -15.17 18.24 -0.63
C LEU A 36 -14.94 16.75 -0.36
N GLY A 37 -15.97 15.93 -0.57
CA GLY A 37 -15.89 14.47 -0.44
C GLY A 37 -14.89 13.83 -1.40
N VAL A 38 -14.82 14.29 -2.65
CA VAL A 38 -13.85 13.79 -3.64
C VAL A 38 -12.43 14.22 -3.27
N ARG A 39 -12.24 15.45 -2.77
CA ARG A 39 -10.91 15.92 -2.35
C ARG A 39 -10.38 15.13 -1.17
N ILE A 40 -11.15 14.99 -0.10
CA ILE A 40 -10.72 14.27 1.10
C ILE A 40 -10.62 12.77 0.81
N GLY A 41 -11.67 12.18 0.23
CA GLY A 41 -11.70 10.75 -0.11
C GLY A 41 -10.60 10.37 -1.09
N GLY A 42 -10.36 11.20 -2.11
CA GLY A 42 -9.30 10.98 -3.11
C GLY A 42 -7.89 11.04 -2.51
N MET A 43 -7.60 12.02 -1.64
CA MET A 43 -6.31 12.08 -0.95
C MET A 43 -6.09 10.87 -0.04
N LEU A 44 -7.07 10.52 0.79
CA LEU A 44 -6.98 9.37 1.68
C LEU A 44 -6.81 8.07 0.88
N HIS A 45 -7.60 7.90 -0.18
CA HIS A 45 -7.50 6.74 -1.06
C HIS A 45 -6.12 6.65 -1.71
N GLY A 46 -5.59 7.75 -2.26
CA GLY A 46 -4.24 7.75 -2.86
C GLY A 46 -3.13 7.32 -1.90
N VAL A 47 -3.16 7.80 -0.65
CA VAL A 47 -2.18 7.40 0.38
C VAL A 47 -2.30 5.91 0.69
N VAL A 48 -3.52 5.42 0.90
CA VAL A 48 -3.76 4.02 1.26
C VAL A 48 -3.50 3.08 0.08
N PHE A 49 -3.78 3.50 -1.15
CA PHE A 49 -3.44 2.78 -2.38
C PHE A 49 -1.94 2.53 -2.50
N VAL A 50 -1.10 3.54 -2.25
CA VAL A 50 0.36 3.38 -2.26
C VAL A 50 0.80 2.45 -1.14
N ALA A 51 0.26 2.61 0.07
CA ALA A 51 0.56 1.73 1.20
C ALA A 51 0.18 0.27 0.92
N TYR A 52 -0.94 0.03 0.24
CA TYR A 52 -1.37 -1.30 -0.20
C TYR A 52 -0.38 -1.88 -1.22
N CYS A 53 -0.02 -1.13 -2.26
CA CYS A 53 0.94 -1.59 -3.27
C CYS A 53 2.30 -1.96 -2.65
N LEU A 54 2.81 -1.14 -1.74
CA LEU A 54 4.04 -1.43 -1.00
C LEU A 54 3.90 -2.69 -0.14
N THR A 55 2.76 -2.86 0.53
CA THR A 55 2.47 -4.04 1.34
C THR A 55 2.45 -5.31 0.49
N VAL A 56 1.85 -5.28 -0.71
CA VAL A 56 1.87 -6.39 -1.67
C VAL A 56 3.30 -6.78 -2.03
N VAL A 57 4.16 -5.80 -2.34
CA VAL A 57 5.56 -6.06 -2.70
C VAL A 57 6.34 -6.62 -1.51
N VAL A 58 6.22 -6.01 -0.33
CA VAL A 58 6.92 -6.43 0.90
C VAL A 58 6.54 -7.85 1.28
N VAL A 59 5.24 -8.15 1.34
CA VAL A 59 4.75 -9.49 1.66
C VAL A 59 5.11 -10.48 0.55
N GLY A 60 5.04 -10.06 -0.72
CA GLY A 60 5.39 -10.89 -1.85
C GLY A 60 6.87 -11.30 -1.87
N VAL A 61 7.78 -10.39 -1.52
CA VAL A 61 9.21 -10.68 -1.39
C VAL A 61 9.48 -11.56 -0.16
N ASP A 62 8.88 -11.22 0.99
CA ASP A 62 9.05 -11.99 2.23
C ASP A 62 8.58 -13.43 2.06
N GLN A 63 7.38 -13.63 1.50
CA GLN A 63 6.73 -14.93 1.32
C GLN A 63 7.07 -15.60 -0.02
N LYS A 64 8.08 -15.10 -0.75
CA LYS A 64 8.56 -15.64 -2.04
C LYS A 64 7.43 -15.90 -3.06
N TRP A 65 6.53 -14.95 -3.20
CA TRP A 65 5.47 -15.03 -4.20
C TRP A 65 6.05 -15.05 -5.61
N ARG A 66 5.45 -15.88 -6.48
CA ARG A 66 5.71 -15.81 -7.92
C ARG A 66 5.28 -14.43 -8.44
N ALA A 67 5.98 -13.91 -9.46
CA ALA A 67 5.70 -12.60 -10.04
C ALA A 67 4.22 -12.39 -10.40
N GLY A 68 3.56 -13.41 -10.97
CA GLY A 68 2.13 -13.35 -11.30
C GLY A 68 1.22 -13.08 -10.10
N ARG A 69 1.59 -13.53 -8.89
CA ARG A 69 0.81 -13.24 -7.67
C ARG A 69 1.02 -11.82 -7.18
N VAL A 70 2.25 -11.31 -7.28
CA VAL A 70 2.55 -9.89 -6.98
C VAL A 70 1.76 -9.00 -7.94
N LEU A 71 1.81 -9.30 -9.25
CA LEU A 71 1.04 -8.57 -10.27
C LEU A 71 -0.46 -8.63 -10.01
N LEU A 72 -1.01 -9.81 -9.68
CA LEU A 72 -2.42 -9.94 -9.32
C LEU A 72 -2.79 -9.13 -8.07
N GLY A 73 -1.91 -9.14 -7.07
CA GLY A 73 -2.09 -8.36 -5.84
C GLY A 73 -2.10 -6.85 -6.11
N LEU A 74 -1.20 -6.36 -6.97
CA LEU A 74 -1.17 -4.96 -7.40
C LEU A 74 -2.39 -4.59 -8.24
N ALA A 75 -2.77 -5.46 -9.18
CA ALA A 75 -3.96 -5.26 -10.01
C ALA A 75 -5.24 -5.20 -9.18
N ALA A 76 -5.29 -5.88 -8.03
CA ALA A 76 -6.43 -5.82 -7.12
C ALA A 76 -6.65 -4.45 -6.46
N ALA A 77 -5.69 -3.52 -6.54
CA ALA A 77 -5.87 -2.15 -6.08
C ALA A 77 -6.66 -1.27 -7.06
N VAL A 78 -6.82 -1.71 -8.32
CA VAL A 78 -7.47 -0.91 -9.37
C VAL A 78 -9.00 -0.98 -9.28
N PRO A 79 -9.63 -2.16 -9.17
CA PRO A 79 -11.08 -2.22 -8.98
C PRO A 79 -11.42 -1.96 -7.49
N PRO A 80 -12.51 -1.23 -7.20
CA PRO A 80 -12.98 -1.03 -5.84
C PRO A 80 -13.20 -2.36 -5.11
N PHE A 81 -12.79 -2.41 -3.84
CA PHE A 81 -13.00 -3.55 -2.92
C PHE A 81 -12.26 -4.86 -3.28
N PHE A 82 -11.53 -4.90 -4.40
CA PHE A 82 -10.85 -6.11 -4.86
C PHE A 82 -9.64 -6.48 -3.99
N THR A 83 -9.07 -5.50 -3.28
CA THR A 83 -8.03 -5.68 -2.27
C THR A 83 -8.47 -6.63 -1.14
N VAL A 84 -9.72 -6.50 -0.68
CA VAL A 84 -10.33 -7.39 0.33
C VAL A 84 -10.59 -8.77 -0.24
N TRP A 85 -11.06 -8.86 -1.49
CA TRP A 85 -11.20 -10.15 -2.16
C TRP A 85 -9.87 -10.89 -2.25
N PHE A 86 -8.79 -10.18 -2.62
CA PHE A 86 -7.45 -10.76 -2.73
C PHE A 86 -6.91 -11.21 -1.37
N ASP A 87 -7.13 -10.44 -0.31
CA ASP A 87 -6.81 -10.83 1.07
C ASP A 87 -7.57 -12.11 1.49
N LEU A 88 -8.88 -12.18 1.27
CA LEU A 88 -9.68 -13.37 1.60
C LEU A 88 -9.29 -14.58 0.74
N ALA A 89 -8.96 -14.37 -0.53
CA ALA A 89 -8.45 -15.42 -1.42
C ALA A 89 -7.07 -15.91 -0.97
N GLY A 90 -6.22 -15.02 -0.47
CA GLY A 90 -4.88 -15.34 0.01
C GLY A 90 -4.85 -16.06 1.33
N GLU A 91 -5.76 -15.71 2.24
CA GLU A 91 -5.99 -16.48 3.46
C GLU A 91 -6.45 -17.90 3.14
N ARG A 92 -7.46 -18.05 2.26
CA ARG A 92 -7.96 -19.36 1.85
C ARG A 92 -6.92 -20.23 1.15
N ARG A 93 -5.98 -19.60 0.42
CA ARG A 93 -4.90 -20.28 -0.31
C ARG A 93 -3.60 -20.39 0.51
N GLY A 94 -3.57 -19.86 1.74
CA GLY A 94 -2.45 -19.99 2.67
C GLY A 94 -1.15 -19.29 2.25
N PHE A 95 -1.19 -18.25 1.41
CA PHE A 95 0.05 -17.67 0.85
C PHE A 95 0.64 -16.49 1.63
N PHE A 96 0.07 -16.11 2.78
CA PHE A 96 0.60 -15.00 3.59
C PHE A 96 1.64 -15.41 4.63
N GLY A 97 1.73 -16.69 4.98
CA GLY A 97 2.54 -17.18 6.11
C GLY A 97 2.03 -16.69 7.47
N ASP A 98 2.31 -17.47 8.52
CA ASP A 98 1.95 -17.08 9.89
C ASP A 98 2.97 -16.11 10.50
N THR A 99 4.22 -16.20 10.05
CA THR A 99 5.34 -15.37 10.49
C THR A 99 6.07 -14.75 9.29
N TRP A 100 6.84 -13.69 9.59
CA TRP A 100 7.68 -13.04 8.60
C TRP A 100 8.95 -13.86 8.39
N ARG A 101 9.11 -14.43 7.20
CA ARG A 101 10.27 -15.28 6.88
C ARG A 101 11.59 -14.54 7.06
N LEU A 102 11.67 -13.31 6.55
CA LEU A 102 12.88 -12.48 6.58
C LEU A 102 13.20 -11.89 7.96
N ARG A 103 12.38 -12.15 9.00
CA ARG A 103 12.81 -11.86 10.38
C ARG A 103 13.88 -12.84 10.83
N ASP A 104 13.69 -14.11 10.50
CA ASP A 104 14.48 -15.21 11.06
C ASP A 104 15.51 -15.72 10.04
N GLU A 105 15.16 -15.74 8.74
CA GLU A 105 16.04 -16.21 7.68
C GLU A 105 16.97 -15.12 7.14
N ALA A 106 18.16 -15.53 6.68
CA ALA A 106 19.09 -14.63 5.98
C ALA A 106 18.57 -14.28 4.57
N PRO A 107 18.59 -12.98 4.18
CA PRO A 107 18.18 -12.56 2.85
C PRO A 107 19.20 -13.02 1.79
N SER A 108 18.69 -13.54 0.68
CA SER A 108 19.46 -14.11 -0.43
C SER A 108 19.81 -13.11 -1.54
N GLY A 109 19.18 -11.93 -1.57
CA GLY A 109 19.40 -10.93 -2.61
C GLY A 109 19.13 -9.47 -2.16
N PRO A 110 19.38 -8.47 -3.02
CA PRO A 110 19.27 -7.05 -2.66
C PRO A 110 17.86 -6.64 -2.21
N LEU A 111 16.82 -7.10 -2.91
CA LEU A 111 15.43 -6.80 -2.54
C LEU A 111 15.06 -7.41 -1.19
N GLU A 112 15.45 -8.67 -0.95
CA GLU A 112 15.24 -9.33 0.35
C GLU A 112 16.00 -8.61 1.47
N LYS A 113 17.19 -8.05 1.22
CA LYS A 113 17.94 -7.27 2.23
C LYS A 113 17.16 -6.02 2.64
N VAL A 114 16.60 -5.29 1.68
CA VAL A 114 15.77 -4.09 1.94
C VAL A 114 14.51 -4.49 2.74
N VAL A 115 13.81 -5.54 2.30
CA VAL A 115 12.60 -6.01 2.99
C VAL A 115 12.91 -6.56 4.38
N ALA A 116 13.98 -7.33 4.54
CA ALA A 116 14.43 -7.82 5.84
C ALA A 116 14.74 -6.67 6.80
N TRP A 117 15.43 -5.62 6.32
CA TRP A 117 15.68 -4.42 7.11
C TRP A 117 14.37 -3.74 7.54
N LEU A 118 13.44 -3.53 6.59
CA LEU A 118 12.14 -2.90 6.86
C LEU A 118 11.32 -3.68 7.89
N VAL A 119 11.27 -5.00 7.77
CA VAL A 119 10.48 -5.88 8.63
C VAL A 119 11.09 -6.03 10.03
N ARG A 120 12.43 -6.01 10.14
CA ARG A 120 13.17 -6.09 11.41
C ARG A 120 13.22 -4.77 12.16
N LYS A 121 13.21 -3.63 11.45
CA LYS A 121 13.30 -2.28 12.02
C LYS A 121 12.18 -1.37 11.51
N PRO A 122 10.91 -1.65 11.86
CA PRO A 122 9.75 -0.95 11.29
C PRO A 122 9.75 0.55 11.59
N LEU A 123 10.20 0.98 12.77
CA LEU A 123 10.29 2.40 13.11
C LEU A 123 11.31 3.13 12.23
N GLN A 124 12.45 2.51 11.94
CA GLN A 124 13.47 3.10 11.08
C GLN A 124 12.98 3.17 9.63
N GLY A 125 12.24 2.17 9.16
CA GLY A 125 11.58 2.21 7.86
C GLY A 125 10.56 3.34 7.72
N LEU A 126 9.74 3.55 8.76
CA LEU A 126 8.79 4.67 8.81
C LEU A 126 9.53 6.02 8.78
N VAL A 127 10.54 6.20 9.64
CA VAL A 127 11.35 7.42 9.68
C VAL A 127 12.03 7.68 8.33
N ALA A 128 12.64 6.67 7.73
CA ALA A 128 13.27 6.79 6.41
C ALA A 128 12.27 7.20 5.33
N GLY A 129 11.06 6.62 5.34
CA GLY A 129 9.97 7.00 4.43
C GLY A 129 9.55 8.46 4.61
N VAL A 130 9.34 8.90 5.85
CA VAL A 130 9.00 10.30 6.16
C VAL A 130 10.11 11.25 5.72
N VAL A 131 11.37 10.94 6.04
CA VAL A 131 12.53 11.74 5.63
C VAL A 131 12.64 11.82 4.12
N ALA A 132 12.43 10.71 3.40
CA ALA A 132 12.46 10.69 1.94
C ALA A 132 11.37 11.59 1.35
N VAL A 133 10.14 11.53 1.88
CA VAL A 133 9.05 12.41 1.44
C VAL A 133 9.41 13.88 1.68
N ILE A 134 9.87 14.24 2.89
CA ILE A 134 10.26 15.61 3.23
C ILE A 134 11.39 16.10 2.30
N ALA A 135 12.42 15.28 2.08
CA ALA A 135 13.55 15.63 1.23
C ALA A 135 13.13 15.81 -0.23
N LEU A 136 12.33 14.90 -0.79
CA LEU A 136 11.83 14.99 -2.16
C LEU A 136 10.93 16.22 -2.35
N THR A 137 10.06 16.51 -1.39
CA THR A 137 9.24 17.74 -1.42
C THR A 137 10.12 18.99 -1.31
N GLY A 138 11.11 19.01 -0.42
CA GLY A 138 12.06 20.12 -0.31
C GLY A 138 12.83 20.37 -1.60
N VAL A 139 13.34 19.31 -2.24
CA VAL A 139 14.01 19.40 -3.54
C VAL A 139 13.07 19.93 -4.61
N ALA A 140 11.83 19.43 -4.69
CA ALA A 140 10.84 19.90 -5.67
C ALA A 140 10.49 21.39 -5.48
N LEU A 141 10.45 21.87 -4.23
CA LEU A 141 10.20 23.28 -3.93
C LEU A 141 11.38 24.18 -4.32
N VAL A 142 12.62 23.71 -4.15
CA VAL A 142 13.84 24.45 -4.51
C VAL A 142 14.11 24.42 -6.01
N ALA A 143 13.83 23.31 -6.68
CA ALA A 143 14.07 23.14 -8.11
C ALA A 143 13.13 24.00 -8.98
N GLY A 144 11.99 24.46 -8.42
CA GLY A 144 10.97 25.18 -9.18
C GLY A 144 10.31 24.31 -10.27
N PRO A 145 9.22 24.77 -10.89
CA PRO A 145 8.61 24.03 -12.00
C PRO A 145 9.61 23.92 -13.15
N PRO A 146 9.86 22.71 -13.72
CA PRO A 146 10.67 22.61 -14.91
C PRO A 146 9.97 23.35 -16.06
N GLY A 147 10.45 24.55 -16.39
CA GLY A 147 9.92 25.40 -17.44
C GLY A 147 9.66 26.87 -17.10
N SER A 148 10.08 27.38 -15.94
CA SER A 148 10.14 28.84 -15.67
C SER A 148 11.35 29.49 -16.33
#